data_AF-A0A392M5Z3-F1
#
_entry.id   AF-A0A392M5Z3-F1
#
_cell.length_a   1.000
_cell.length_b   1.000
_cell.length_c   1.000
_cell.angle_alpha   90.00
_cell.angle_beta   90.00
_cell.angle_gamma   90.00
#
_symmetry.space_group_name_H-M   'P 1'
#
loop_
_entity.id
_entity.type
_entity.pdbx_description
1 polymer ?
#
loop_
_entity_poly.entity_id
_entity_poly.type
_entity_poly.pdbx_seq_one_letter_code
_entity_poly.pdbx_strand_id
1 'polypeptide(L)'
;MTELFVKQGKEYADARPSYPPQLFQFIASKTPSHNLVWDVATGSGQAAKSLAALYKNVIATDVSEKQLEFATKLPNVQYKHTPPTMSIPEVEQIVTPQGTIDLVTIAQGLHWFNLPNFYEQVKYVLKKPHGVIAAWCYFLPRISNEVDVVFDQFYYTDSKPYWDSARKLVEENYRSIDFPFEVVDGVDHTGPFEFVTETLMSFDGLLTYVRSWSAYQTA
;
A
#
# COMPACT_ATOMS: atom_id res chain seq x y z
N MET A 1 2.63 -19.31 -15.55
CA MET A 1 2.20 -18.58 -14.35
C MET A 1 3.37 -17.90 -13.64
N THR A 2 4.44 -18.63 -13.26
CA THR A 2 5.59 -18.07 -12.53
C THR A 2 6.36 -16.96 -13.26
N GLU A 3 6.57 -17.04 -14.58
CA GLU A 3 7.24 -15.97 -15.34
C GLU A 3 6.40 -14.68 -15.50
N LEU A 4 5.08 -14.81 -15.54
CA LEU A 4 4.15 -13.68 -15.71
C LEU A 4 4.15 -12.79 -14.46
N PHE A 5 4.09 -13.41 -13.27
CA PHE A 5 4.18 -12.69 -11.99
C PHE A 5 5.58 -12.12 -11.72
N VAL A 6 6.64 -12.76 -12.24
CA VAL A 6 8.02 -12.20 -12.19
C VAL A 6 8.13 -10.93 -13.05
N LYS A 7 7.59 -10.95 -14.27
CA LYS A 7 7.57 -9.77 -15.15
C LYS A 7 6.75 -8.63 -14.55
N GLN A 8 5.59 -8.94 -13.98
CA GLN A 8 4.74 -7.97 -13.30
C GLN A 8 5.45 -7.30 -12.12
N GLY A 9 6.16 -8.07 -11.27
CA GLY A 9 6.88 -7.52 -10.12
C GLY A 9 7.94 -6.48 -10.51
N LYS A 10 8.71 -6.78 -11.57
CA LYS A 10 9.71 -5.86 -12.11
C LYS A 10 9.05 -4.60 -12.70
N GLU A 11 8.06 -4.75 -13.57
CA GLU A 11 7.34 -3.61 -14.16
C GLU A 11 6.66 -2.75 -13.07
N TYR A 12 6.15 -3.37 -12.02
CA TYR A 12 5.57 -2.68 -10.86
C TYR A 12 6.61 -1.86 -10.09
N ALA A 13 7.79 -2.43 -9.83
CA ALA A 13 8.89 -1.71 -9.19
C ALA A 13 9.38 -0.51 -10.03
N ASP A 14 9.45 -0.68 -11.35
CA ASP A 14 10.03 0.32 -12.27
C ASP A 14 9.05 1.47 -12.61
N ALA A 15 7.75 1.18 -12.73
CA ALA A 15 6.79 2.13 -13.32
C ALA A 15 5.75 2.72 -12.35
N ARG A 16 5.64 2.21 -11.12
CA ARG A 16 4.63 2.72 -10.17
C ARG A 16 5.06 4.08 -9.61
N PRO A 17 4.13 5.05 -9.53
CA PRO A 17 4.44 6.36 -8.99
C PRO A 17 4.83 6.27 -7.51
N SER A 18 5.80 7.08 -7.12
CA SER A 18 6.14 7.27 -5.71
C SER A 18 5.12 8.18 -5.03
N TYR A 19 4.85 7.92 -3.76
CA TYR A 19 4.01 8.77 -2.92
C TYR A 19 4.72 10.09 -2.56
N PRO A 20 3.97 11.19 -2.36
CA PRO A 20 4.54 12.48 -2.04
C PRO A 20 5.16 12.48 -0.62
N PRO A 21 6.31 13.11 -0.38
CA PRO A 21 6.92 13.17 0.95
C PRO A 21 6.00 13.72 2.05
N GLN A 22 5.10 14.65 1.67
CA GLN A 22 4.13 15.29 2.56
C GLN A 22 3.16 14.26 3.19
N LEU A 23 2.81 13.20 2.47
CA LEU A 23 1.99 12.11 3.01
C LEU A 23 2.69 11.45 4.20
N PHE A 24 3.95 11.07 4.03
CA PHE A 24 4.70 10.38 5.08
C PHE A 24 5.04 11.31 6.25
N GLN A 25 5.32 12.59 5.98
CA GLN A 25 5.53 13.60 7.02
C GLN A 25 4.27 13.79 7.86
N PHE A 26 3.11 13.87 7.22
CA PHE A 26 1.83 13.95 7.92
C PHE A 26 1.61 12.72 8.80
N ILE A 27 1.75 11.51 8.25
CA ILE A 27 1.59 10.26 9.00
C ILE A 27 2.56 10.20 10.19
N ALA A 28 3.84 10.50 9.96
CA ALA A 28 4.86 10.47 11.01
C ALA A 28 4.57 11.50 12.13
N SER A 29 3.98 12.66 11.80
CA SER A 29 3.58 13.63 12.82
C SER A 29 2.48 13.14 13.77
N LYS A 30 1.78 12.05 13.40
CA LYS A 30 0.70 11.45 14.21
C LYS A 30 1.17 10.37 15.17
N THR A 31 2.43 9.95 15.09
CA THR A 31 3.04 9.02 16.04
C THR A 31 4.02 9.75 16.97
N PRO A 32 3.93 9.57 18.30
CA PRO A 32 4.85 10.21 19.25
C PRO A 32 6.27 9.60 19.23
N SER A 33 6.43 8.41 18.66
CA SER A 33 7.67 7.66 18.59
C SER A 33 7.85 7.10 17.17
N HIS A 34 9.08 7.13 16.67
CA HIS A 34 9.44 6.63 15.34
C HIS A 34 10.38 5.43 15.40
N ASN A 35 10.07 4.44 16.23
CA ASN A 35 10.95 3.28 16.43
C ASN A 35 10.67 2.13 15.45
N LEU A 36 9.40 1.73 15.26
CA LEU A 36 9.06 0.55 14.48
C LEU A 36 7.75 0.72 13.69
N VAL A 37 7.83 0.43 12.39
CA VAL A 37 6.69 0.41 11.45
C VAL A 37 6.44 -1.01 10.96
N TRP A 38 5.17 -1.35 10.78
CA TRP A 38 4.77 -2.50 9.97
C TRP A 38 4.11 -2.02 8.67
N ASP A 39 4.81 -2.18 7.54
CA ASP A 39 4.29 -1.90 6.20
C ASP A 39 3.70 -3.17 5.59
N VAL A 40 2.38 -3.22 5.50
CA VAL A 40 1.62 -4.41 5.09
C VAL A 40 1.25 -4.31 3.61
N ALA A 41 1.34 -5.43 2.88
CA ALA A 41 1.24 -5.47 1.42
C ALA A 41 2.23 -4.48 0.78
N THR A 42 3.49 -4.57 1.22
CA THR A 42 4.57 -3.62 0.86
C THR A 42 4.91 -3.65 -0.64
N GLY A 43 4.51 -4.70 -1.37
CA GLY A 43 4.91 -4.94 -2.75
C GLY A 43 6.43 -5.00 -2.87
N SER A 44 6.99 -4.24 -3.80
CA SER A 44 8.44 -4.05 -3.95
C SER A 44 8.99 -2.92 -3.07
N GLY A 45 8.28 -2.56 -1.99
CA GLY A 45 8.79 -1.67 -0.96
C GLY A 45 8.68 -0.18 -1.28
N GLN A 46 7.74 0.22 -2.14
CA GLN A 46 7.56 1.63 -2.52
C GLN A 46 7.31 2.54 -1.31
N ALA A 47 6.44 2.12 -0.38
CA ALA A 47 6.18 2.86 0.86
C ALA A 47 7.28 2.61 1.90
N ALA A 48 7.71 1.36 2.08
CA ALA A 48 8.78 0.98 3.01
C ALA A 48 10.05 1.84 2.85
N LYS A 49 10.44 2.20 1.62
CA LYS A 49 11.58 3.08 1.36
C LYS A 49 11.45 4.45 2.04
N SER A 50 10.29 5.09 1.92
CA SER A 50 10.04 6.40 2.55
C SER A 50 9.91 6.28 4.06
N LEU A 51 9.29 5.20 4.54
CA LEU A 51 9.14 4.92 5.98
C LEU A 51 10.51 4.70 6.65
N ALA A 52 11.44 4.02 5.97
CA ALA A 52 12.79 3.77 6.44
C ALA A 52 13.62 5.05 6.65
N ALA A 53 13.24 6.16 6.02
CA ALA A 53 13.87 7.46 6.23
C ALA A 53 13.35 8.20 7.47
N LEU A 54 12.16 7.82 7.98
CA LEU A 54 11.48 8.48 9.09
C LEU A 54 11.47 7.64 10.37
N TYR A 55 11.52 6.32 10.25
CA TYR A 55 11.47 5.39 11.38
C TYR A 55 12.75 4.57 11.49
N LYS A 56 13.13 4.23 12.73
CA LYS A 56 14.37 3.48 13.00
C LYS A 56 14.37 2.10 12.35
N ASN A 57 13.22 1.41 12.32
CA ASN A 57 13.07 0.08 11.74
C ASN A 57 11.73 -0.06 11.02
N VAL A 58 11.73 -0.80 9.92
CA VAL A 58 10.51 -1.18 9.18
C VAL A 58 10.47 -2.69 9.02
N ILE A 59 9.36 -3.30 9.41
CA ILE A 59 9.01 -4.67 9.00
C ILE A 59 8.06 -4.52 7.83
N ALA A 60 8.44 -5.03 6.67
CA ALA A 60 7.70 -4.90 5.42
C ALA A 60 7.24 -6.29 4.98
N THR A 61 5.93 -6.52 4.94
CA THR A 61 5.37 -7.85 4.64
C THR A 61 4.59 -7.87 3.35
N ASP A 62 4.73 -8.94 2.58
CA ASP A 62 3.90 -9.20 1.42
C ASP A 62 3.62 -10.71 1.26
N VAL A 63 2.52 -11.02 0.56
CA VAL A 63 2.15 -12.39 0.18
C VAL A 63 2.88 -12.87 -1.06
N SER A 64 3.48 -11.95 -1.82
CA SER A 64 4.24 -12.24 -3.02
C SER A 64 5.74 -12.21 -2.72
N GLU A 65 6.36 -13.38 -2.59
CA GLU A 65 7.83 -13.50 -2.52
C GLU A 65 8.51 -12.78 -3.70
N LYS A 66 7.89 -12.80 -4.88
CA LYS A 66 8.41 -12.12 -6.08
C LYS A 66 8.43 -10.61 -5.95
N GLN A 67 7.40 -10.00 -5.35
CA GLN A 67 7.42 -8.57 -5.07
C GLN A 67 8.57 -8.20 -4.12
N LEU A 68 8.77 -9.02 -3.08
CA LEU A 68 9.84 -8.83 -2.10
C LEU A 68 11.25 -9.01 -2.71
N GLU A 69 11.42 -9.92 -3.67
CA GLU A 69 12.70 -10.11 -4.40
C GLU A 69 13.15 -8.83 -5.13
N PHE A 70 12.20 -8.02 -5.61
CA PHE A 70 12.49 -6.74 -6.29
C PHE A 70 12.58 -5.55 -5.33
N ALA A 71 12.35 -5.76 -4.03
CA ALA A 71 12.41 -4.67 -3.07
C ALA A 71 13.83 -4.13 -2.89
N THR A 72 13.95 -2.81 -2.76
CA THR A 72 15.24 -2.18 -2.50
C THR A 72 15.75 -2.58 -1.11
N LYS A 73 16.92 -3.21 -1.04
CA LYS A 73 17.53 -3.61 0.24
C LYS A 73 18.02 -2.38 1.00
N LEU A 74 17.42 -2.11 2.14
CA LEU A 74 17.77 -1.02 3.05
C LEU A 74 18.21 -1.59 4.41
N PRO A 75 19.18 -0.97 5.08
CA PRO A 75 19.79 -1.54 6.29
C PRO A 75 18.82 -1.69 7.46
N ASN A 76 17.73 -0.91 7.48
CA ASN A 76 16.73 -0.88 8.53
C ASN A 76 15.35 -1.39 8.08
N VAL A 77 15.27 -2.12 6.96
CA VAL A 77 14.03 -2.73 6.47
C VAL A 77 14.16 -4.25 6.43
N GLN A 78 13.24 -4.93 7.10
CA GLN A 78 13.11 -6.38 7.08
C GLN A 78 11.93 -6.77 6.19
N TYR A 79 12.23 -7.28 4.99
CA TYR A 79 11.22 -7.83 4.08
C TYR A 79 10.89 -9.28 4.47
N LYS A 80 9.62 -9.57 4.72
CA LYS A 80 9.15 -10.88 5.19
C LYS A 80 7.97 -11.36 4.37
N HIS A 81 8.03 -12.60 3.90
CA HIS A 81 6.89 -13.25 3.27
C HIS A 81 5.86 -13.67 4.33
N THR A 82 4.57 -13.49 4.03
CA THR A 82 3.44 -13.86 4.90
C THR A 82 2.37 -14.61 4.13
N PRO A 83 1.61 -15.52 4.76
CA PRO A 83 0.41 -16.07 4.14
C PRO A 83 -0.66 -14.96 3.91
N PRO A 84 -1.64 -15.17 3.01
CA PRO A 84 -2.72 -14.19 2.75
C PRO A 84 -3.56 -13.82 3.97
N THR A 85 -3.65 -14.74 4.94
CA THR A 85 -4.32 -14.53 6.21
C THR A 85 -3.43 -15.07 7.31
N MET A 86 -3.33 -14.33 8.42
CA MET A 86 -2.60 -14.75 9.61
C MET A 86 -3.53 -14.80 10.82
N SER A 87 -3.23 -15.70 11.73
CA SER A 87 -3.70 -15.69 13.11
C SER A 87 -2.80 -14.79 13.98
N ILE A 88 -3.25 -14.43 15.19
CA ILE A 88 -2.43 -13.65 16.12
C ILE A 88 -1.09 -14.32 16.45
N PRO A 89 -1.01 -15.64 16.73
CA PRO A 89 0.29 -16.30 16.93
C PRO A 89 1.24 -16.19 15.73
N GLU A 90 0.71 -16.26 14.51
CA GLU A 90 1.53 -16.09 13.29
C GLU A 90 2.02 -14.65 13.15
N VAL A 91 1.19 -13.66 13.48
CA VAL A 91 1.60 -12.24 13.52
C VAL A 91 2.70 -12.03 14.56
N GLU A 92 2.56 -12.60 15.76
CA GLU A 92 3.58 -12.52 16.81
C GLU A 92 4.91 -13.14 16.38
N GLN A 93 4.85 -14.29 15.71
CA GLN A 93 6.03 -15.00 15.22
C GLN A 93 6.70 -14.30 14.03
N ILE A 94 5.93 -13.86 13.04
CA ILE A 94 6.45 -13.35 11.77
C ILE A 94 6.73 -11.84 11.87
N VAL A 95 5.80 -11.08 12.44
CA VAL A 95 5.87 -9.62 12.49
C VAL A 95 6.57 -9.20 13.78
N THR A 96 5.84 -9.20 14.90
CA THR A 96 6.31 -8.65 16.18
C THR A 96 5.37 -8.97 17.34
N PRO A 97 5.83 -8.95 18.61
CA PRO A 97 4.97 -9.09 19.78
C PRO A 97 3.91 -7.99 19.93
N GLN A 98 2.91 -8.27 20.76
CA GLN A 98 1.83 -7.34 21.10
C GLN A 98 2.35 -5.95 21.52
N GLY A 99 1.71 -4.89 21.02
CA GLY A 99 1.92 -3.53 21.52
C GLY A 99 3.30 -2.94 21.25
N THR A 100 3.96 -3.32 20.15
CA THR A 100 5.33 -2.91 19.82
C THR A 100 5.42 -1.97 18.61
N ILE A 101 4.38 -1.92 17.76
CA ILE A 101 4.37 -1.10 16.54
C ILE A 101 3.93 0.34 16.85
N ASP A 102 4.69 1.32 16.38
CA ASP A 102 4.28 2.73 16.41
C ASP A 102 3.27 3.04 15.29
N LEU A 103 3.52 2.50 14.09
CA LEU A 103 2.74 2.76 12.88
C LEU A 103 2.51 1.47 12.07
N VAL A 104 1.26 1.20 11.70
CA VAL A 104 0.92 0.23 10.64
C VAL A 104 0.56 0.99 9.37
N THR A 105 1.18 0.67 8.24
CA THR A 105 0.86 1.26 6.93
C THR A 105 0.33 0.24 5.94
N ILE A 106 -0.63 0.68 5.11
CA ILE A 106 -1.15 -0.09 3.99
C ILE A 106 -1.23 0.82 2.76
N ALA A 107 -0.26 0.66 1.86
CA ALA A 107 -0.12 1.49 0.67
C ALA A 107 -0.66 0.75 -0.57
N GLN A 108 -1.86 1.09 -1.03
CA GLN A 108 -2.51 0.46 -2.20
C GLN A 108 -2.84 -1.04 -2.04
N GLY A 109 -3.05 -1.52 -0.81
CA GLY A 109 -3.30 -2.95 -0.54
C GLY A 109 -4.61 -3.29 0.18
N LEU A 110 -5.25 -2.33 0.86
CA LEU A 110 -6.25 -2.62 1.89
C LEU A 110 -7.48 -3.39 1.37
N HIS A 111 -7.89 -3.12 0.14
CA HIS A 111 -8.99 -3.82 -0.55
C HIS A 111 -8.82 -5.34 -0.72
N TRP A 112 -7.61 -5.89 -0.57
CA TRP A 112 -7.38 -7.34 -0.67
C TRP A 112 -7.61 -8.10 0.64
N PHE A 113 -7.78 -7.40 1.76
CA PHE A 113 -7.78 -8.01 3.08
C PHE A 113 -9.19 -8.44 3.53
N ASN A 114 -9.23 -9.51 4.32
CA ASN A 114 -10.34 -9.73 5.25
C ASN A 114 -10.22 -8.69 6.38
N LEU A 115 -10.93 -7.58 6.26
CA LEU A 115 -10.78 -6.41 7.15
C LEU A 115 -11.02 -6.74 8.63
N PRO A 116 -12.07 -7.47 9.05
CA PRO A 116 -12.26 -7.81 10.46
C PRO A 116 -11.04 -8.54 11.05
N ASN A 117 -10.57 -9.59 10.39
CA ASN A 117 -9.40 -10.35 10.84
C ASN A 117 -8.13 -9.49 10.85
N PHE A 118 -7.91 -8.70 9.79
CA PHE A 118 -6.76 -7.82 9.71
C PHE A 118 -6.76 -6.75 10.81
N TYR A 119 -7.90 -6.15 11.11
CA TYR A 119 -8.00 -5.14 12.15
C TYR A 119 -7.76 -5.68 13.56
N GLU A 120 -8.08 -6.96 13.83
CA GLU A 120 -7.67 -7.63 15.07
C GLU A 120 -6.14 -7.70 15.20
N GLN A 121 -5.44 -8.05 14.11
CA GLN A 121 -3.99 -8.09 14.08
C GLN A 121 -3.38 -6.69 14.29
N VAL A 122 -3.92 -5.68 13.61
CA VAL A 122 -3.50 -4.27 13.77
C VAL A 122 -3.65 -3.83 15.23
N LYS A 123 -4.82 -4.08 15.83
CA LYS A 123 -5.10 -3.73 17.24
C LYS A 123 -4.23 -4.49 18.24
N TYR A 124 -3.77 -5.69 17.89
CA TYR A 124 -2.85 -6.48 18.69
C TYR A 124 -1.43 -5.91 18.66
N VAL A 125 -0.89 -5.59 17.48
CA VAL A 125 0.51 -5.12 17.37
C VAL A 125 0.72 -3.65 17.72
N LEU A 126 -0.30 -2.80 17.55
CA LEU A 126 -0.19 -1.36 17.81
C LEU A 126 0.04 -1.06 19.29
N LYS A 127 0.99 -0.16 19.55
CA LYS A 127 1.22 0.43 20.87
C LYS A 127 -0.05 1.08 21.40
N LYS A 128 -0.25 0.96 22.71
CA LYS A 128 -1.33 1.63 23.44
C LYS A 128 -0.72 2.43 24.59
N PRO A 129 -1.05 3.74 24.73
CA PRO A 129 -1.80 4.56 23.78
C PRO A 129 -0.97 4.97 22.53
N HIS A 130 -1.63 5.60 21.55
CA HIS A 130 -1.02 6.34 20.42
C HIS A 130 -0.37 5.56 19.27
N GLY A 131 -0.58 4.24 19.16
CA GLY A 131 -0.28 3.54 17.92
C GLY A 131 -1.20 3.99 16.77
N VAL A 132 -0.66 4.16 15.57
CA VAL A 132 -1.40 4.68 14.41
C VAL A 132 -1.51 3.62 13.32
N ILE A 133 -2.66 3.54 12.67
CA ILE A 133 -2.82 2.88 11.37
C ILE A 133 -3.09 3.94 10.29
N ALA A 134 -2.39 3.83 9.15
CA ALA A 134 -2.62 4.66 7.99
C ALA A 134 -2.77 3.78 6.75
N ALA A 135 -3.90 3.91 6.06
CA ALA A 135 -4.16 3.24 4.79
C ALA A 135 -4.47 4.29 3.72
N TRP A 136 -3.89 4.11 2.55
CA TRP A 136 -4.13 5.02 1.42
C TRP A 136 -4.12 4.26 0.10
N CYS A 137 -4.74 4.87 -0.91
CA CYS A 137 -4.66 4.42 -2.28
C CYS A 137 -4.51 5.61 -3.21
N TYR A 138 -4.16 5.31 -4.45
CA TYR A 138 -4.38 6.21 -5.57
C TYR A 138 -5.11 5.42 -6.65
N PHE A 139 -5.80 6.16 -7.51
CA PHE A 139 -6.58 5.63 -8.60
C PHE A 139 -5.96 6.01 -9.96
N LEU A 140 -6.75 6.11 -11.03
CA LEU A 140 -6.30 6.49 -12.35
C LEU A 140 -5.59 7.85 -12.32
N PRO A 141 -4.38 7.96 -12.90
CA PRO A 141 -3.74 9.24 -13.10
C PRO A 141 -4.55 10.09 -14.10
N ARG A 142 -4.38 11.41 -14.00
CA ARG A 142 -4.91 12.38 -14.97
C ARG A 142 -3.75 13.08 -15.64
N ILE A 143 -3.79 13.18 -16.96
CA ILE A 143 -2.65 13.58 -17.79
C ILE A 143 -3.04 14.79 -18.65
N SER A 144 -4.06 14.62 -19.49
CA SER A 144 -4.61 15.65 -20.38
C SER A 144 -5.96 15.15 -20.88
N ASN A 145 -6.86 16.05 -21.29
CA ASN A 145 -8.20 15.67 -21.72
C ASN A 145 -8.18 14.60 -22.84
N GLU A 146 -7.27 14.73 -23.80
CA GLU A 146 -7.15 13.83 -24.94
C GLU A 146 -6.71 12.42 -24.54
N VAL A 147 -5.76 12.33 -23.60
CA VAL A 147 -5.27 11.06 -23.08
C VAL A 147 -6.28 10.44 -22.12
N ASP A 148 -6.87 11.24 -21.24
CA ASP A 148 -7.78 10.80 -20.20
C ASP A 148 -9.04 10.15 -20.77
N VAL A 149 -9.57 10.65 -21.90
CA VAL A 149 -10.71 10.02 -22.61
C VAL A 149 -10.37 8.59 -23.04
N VAL A 150 -9.18 8.37 -23.59
CA VAL A 150 -8.74 7.02 -24.00
C VAL A 150 -8.48 6.15 -22.79
N PHE A 151 -7.87 6.71 -21.73
CA PHE A 151 -7.55 5.98 -20.50
C PHE A 151 -8.80 5.53 -19.74
N ASP A 152 -9.82 6.40 -19.66
CA ASP A 152 -11.09 6.08 -19.04
C ASP A 152 -11.83 4.99 -19.83
N GLN A 153 -11.88 5.08 -21.16
CA GLN A 153 -12.46 4.03 -21.99
C GLN A 153 -11.75 2.68 -21.77
N PHE A 154 -10.42 2.70 -21.77
CA PHE A 154 -9.63 1.49 -21.56
C PHE A 154 -9.85 0.88 -20.17
N TYR A 155 -9.95 1.71 -19.12
CA TYR A 155 -10.17 1.22 -17.76
C TYR A 155 -11.60 0.72 -17.54
N TYR A 156 -12.61 1.54 -17.87
CA TYR A 156 -14.01 1.29 -17.52
C TYR A 156 -14.75 0.39 -18.49
N THR A 157 -14.24 0.20 -19.71
CA THR A 157 -14.88 -0.66 -20.71
C THR A 157 -13.98 -1.84 -21.05
N ASP A 158 -12.80 -1.58 -21.59
CA ASP A 158 -11.99 -2.63 -22.22
C ASP A 158 -11.37 -3.58 -21.17
N SER A 159 -10.89 -3.02 -20.06
CA SER A 159 -10.29 -3.77 -18.95
C SER A 159 -11.32 -4.27 -17.93
N LYS A 160 -12.57 -3.81 -18.00
CA LYS A 160 -13.62 -4.11 -17.00
C LYS A 160 -13.82 -5.60 -16.71
N PRO A 161 -13.83 -6.51 -17.70
CA PRO A 161 -14.02 -7.93 -17.44
C PRO A 161 -12.90 -8.59 -16.62
N TYR A 162 -11.74 -7.94 -16.53
CA TYR A 162 -10.52 -8.51 -15.94
C TYR A 162 -10.19 -7.92 -14.56
N TRP A 163 -10.93 -6.90 -14.11
CA TRP A 163 -10.76 -6.33 -12.78
C TRP A 163 -11.44 -7.18 -11.71
N ASP A 164 -10.74 -7.40 -10.60
CA ASP A 164 -11.34 -7.97 -9.41
C ASP A 164 -12.37 -6.98 -8.81
N SER A 165 -13.51 -7.49 -8.36
CA SER A 165 -14.56 -6.72 -7.69
C SER A 165 -14.07 -5.88 -6.50
N ALA A 166 -13.03 -6.32 -5.79
CA ALA A 166 -12.43 -5.60 -4.67
C ALA A 166 -11.87 -4.22 -5.08
N ARG A 167 -11.56 -4.03 -6.36
CA ARG A 167 -11.07 -2.74 -6.91
C ARG A 167 -12.04 -1.59 -6.73
N LYS A 168 -13.35 -1.86 -6.61
CA LYS A 168 -14.36 -0.84 -6.35
C LYS A 168 -14.03 0.01 -5.12
N LEU A 169 -13.44 -0.58 -4.08
CA LEU A 169 -13.04 0.16 -2.88
C LEU A 169 -11.98 1.23 -3.17
N VAL A 170 -11.06 0.98 -4.11
CA VAL A 170 -10.06 1.96 -4.54
C VAL A 170 -10.66 3.01 -5.47
N GLU A 171 -11.60 2.63 -6.34
CA GLU A 171 -12.35 3.59 -7.17
C GLU A 171 -13.14 4.60 -6.32
N GLU A 172 -13.65 4.14 -5.18
CA GLU A 172 -14.34 4.96 -4.19
C GLU A 172 -13.37 5.66 -3.21
N ASN A 173 -12.05 5.62 -3.47
CA ASN A 173 -10.99 6.21 -2.64
C ASN A 173 -11.07 5.81 -1.17
N TYR A 174 -11.44 4.55 -0.89
CA TYR A 174 -11.69 4.00 0.44
C TYR A 174 -12.73 4.76 1.28
N ARG A 175 -13.56 5.63 0.69
CA ARG A 175 -14.58 6.39 1.43
C ARG A 175 -15.66 5.52 2.07
N SER A 176 -15.91 4.35 1.49
CA SER A 176 -16.91 3.37 1.92
C SER A 176 -16.34 2.23 2.77
N ILE A 177 -15.02 2.23 3.03
CA ILE A 177 -14.38 1.14 3.76
C ILE A 177 -14.73 1.20 5.25
N ASP A 178 -15.00 0.05 5.86
CA ASP A 178 -15.07 -0.02 7.32
C ASP A 178 -13.68 0.32 7.89
N PHE A 179 -13.62 1.28 8.81
CA PHE A 179 -12.38 1.74 9.42
C PHE A 179 -12.60 1.99 10.93
N PRO A 180 -12.59 0.93 11.75
CA PRO A 180 -13.00 0.95 13.15
C PRO A 180 -11.84 1.38 14.06
N PHE A 181 -11.23 2.52 13.75
CA PHE A 181 -10.14 3.14 14.49
C PHE A 181 -10.50 4.58 14.87
N GLU A 182 -9.93 5.05 15.96
CA GLU A 182 -10.16 6.40 16.46
C GLU A 182 -9.40 7.45 15.63
N VAL A 183 -9.89 8.69 15.70
CA VAL A 183 -9.25 9.85 15.09
C VAL A 183 -7.90 10.10 15.77
N VAL A 184 -6.87 10.41 14.98
CA VAL A 184 -5.53 10.75 15.50
C VAL A 184 -5.46 12.19 16.00
N ASP A 185 -4.52 12.50 16.88
CA ASP A 185 -4.39 13.83 17.46
C ASP A 185 -4.22 14.94 16.40
N GLY A 186 -4.92 16.06 16.62
CA GLY A 186 -4.82 17.26 15.78
C GLY A 186 -5.56 17.19 14.44
N VAL A 187 -6.52 16.27 14.28
CA VAL A 187 -7.51 16.26 13.19
C VAL A 187 -8.88 15.83 13.74
N ASP A 188 -9.96 16.09 13.00
CA ASP A 188 -11.34 15.87 13.47
C ASP A 188 -12.03 14.65 12.83
N HIS A 189 -11.37 13.97 11.89
CA HIS A 189 -11.90 12.80 11.18
C HIS A 189 -10.77 11.82 10.79
N THR A 190 -11.12 10.58 10.47
CA THR A 190 -10.18 9.49 10.10
C THR A 190 -9.74 9.54 8.62
N GLY A 191 -10.06 10.60 7.91
CA GLY A 191 -9.84 10.76 6.47
C GLY A 191 -11.13 10.73 5.64
N PRO A 192 -11.03 10.59 4.31
CA PRO A 192 -9.77 10.60 3.57
C PRO A 192 -9.07 11.96 3.67
N PHE A 193 -7.74 11.93 3.61
CA PHE A 193 -6.89 13.11 3.43
C PHE A 193 -6.34 13.08 2.00
N GLU A 194 -6.32 14.22 1.32
CA GLU A 194 -5.88 14.29 -0.07
C GLU A 194 -4.45 14.80 -0.16
N PHE A 195 -3.62 14.04 -0.87
CA PHE A 195 -2.25 14.39 -1.21
C PHE A 195 -2.06 14.21 -2.71
N VAL A 196 -1.29 15.12 -3.31
CA VAL A 196 -1.03 15.12 -4.75
C VAL A 196 0.44 14.80 -4.98
N THR A 197 0.70 13.95 -5.97
CA THR A 197 2.03 13.72 -6.53
C THR A 197 1.94 13.88 -8.04
N GLU A 198 2.93 14.53 -8.61
CA GLU A 198 3.07 14.71 -10.05
C GLU A 198 4.37 14.05 -10.48
N THR A 199 4.36 13.38 -11.62
CA THR A 199 5.53 12.69 -12.15
C THR A 199 5.57 12.86 -13.65
N LEU A 200 6.71 13.33 -14.16
CA LEU A 200 6.97 13.33 -15.58
C LEU A 200 7.28 11.91 -16.02
N MET A 201 6.52 11.42 -17.00
CA MET A 201 6.64 10.05 -17.50
C MET A 201 6.71 10.06 -19.04
N SER A 202 7.55 9.21 -19.61
CA SER A 202 7.53 8.97 -21.06
C SER A 202 6.30 8.16 -21.47
N PHE A 203 5.96 8.16 -22.75
CA PHE A 203 4.88 7.30 -23.26
C PHE A 203 5.13 5.82 -22.96
N ASP A 204 6.36 5.32 -23.14
CA ASP A 204 6.72 3.95 -22.80
C ASP A 204 6.61 3.66 -21.29
N GLY A 205 6.91 4.67 -20.46
CA GLY A 205 6.68 4.60 -19.02
C GLY A 205 5.20 4.42 -18.69
N LEU A 206 4.31 5.18 -19.36
CA LEU A 206 2.87 5.08 -19.18
C LEU A 206 2.35 3.69 -19.59
N LEU A 207 2.85 3.13 -20.71
CA LEU A 207 2.51 1.77 -21.12
C LEU A 207 3.01 0.73 -20.11
N THR A 208 4.19 0.93 -19.53
CA THR A 208 4.73 0.03 -18.49
C THR A 208 3.87 0.11 -17.21
N TYR A 209 3.41 1.30 -16.84
CA TYR A 209 2.46 1.48 -15.74
C TYR A 209 1.16 0.70 -15.99
N VAL A 210 0.59 0.78 -17.20
CA VAL A 210 -0.61 0.01 -17.58
C VAL A 210 -0.35 -1.50 -17.53
N ARG A 211 0.79 -1.98 -18.03
CA ARG A 211 1.13 -3.41 -17.98
C ARG A 211 1.26 -3.93 -16.55
N SER A 212 1.63 -3.09 -15.60
CA SER A 212 1.69 -3.46 -14.18
C SER A 212 0.30 -3.62 -13.51
N TRP A 213 -0.80 -3.32 -14.20
CA TRP A 213 -2.15 -3.47 -13.67
C TRP A 213 -2.54 -4.94 -13.52
N SER A 214 -3.28 -5.28 -12.47
CA SER A 214 -3.75 -6.66 -12.30
C SER A 214 -4.67 -7.10 -13.43
N ALA A 215 -5.58 -6.24 -13.91
CA ALA A 215 -6.44 -6.55 -15.06
C ALA A 215 -5.66 -6.84 -16.34
N TYR A 216 -4.53 -6.15 -16.59
CA TYR A 216 -3.70 -6.43 -17.76
C TYR A 216 -3.08 -7.82 -17.71
N GLN A 217 -2.71 -8.29 -16.50
CA GLN A 217 -2.14 -9.63 -16.32
C GLN A 217 -3.18 -10.74 -16.37
N THR A 218 -4.43 -10.43 -16.08
CA THR A 218 -5.56 -11.37 -16.12
C THR A 218 -6.13 -11.54 -17.53
N ALA A 219 -5.96 -10.54 -18.41
CA ALA A 219 -6.45 -10.54 -19.79
C ALA A 219 -5.66 -11.47 -20.72
#